data_AF-A0AAD5T4U8-F1
#
_entry.id   AF-A0AAD5T4U8-F1
#
_cell.length_a   1.000
_cell.length_b   1.000
_cell.length_c   1.000
_cell.angle_alpha   90.00
_cell.angle_beta   90.00
_cell.angle_gamma   90.00
#
_symmetry.space_group_name_H-M   'P 1'
#
loop_
_entity.id
_entity.type
_entity.pdbx_description
1 polymer ?
#
loop_
_entity_poly.entity_id
_entity_poly.type
_entity_poly.pdbx_seq_one_letter_code
_entity_poly.pdbx_strand_id
1 'polypeptide(L)'
;MEAESADSQKFPNIIRLQHETTTELFIRKLSFQGLIREIAHDFKTDLKFQLSAIGALQETSEAYLVGLFEDTNLAAVHAKRTKRITIQPKGIQLALRLRGERS
;
A
#
# COMPACT_ATOMS: atom_id res chain seq x y z
N MET A 1 34.58 -28.59 -7.71
CA MET A 1 34.02 -28.27 -6.37
C MET A 1 33.72 -26.79 -6.42
N GLU A 2 32.61 -26.41 -7.04
CA GLU A 2 32.16 -25.03 -7.11
C GLU A 2 30.82 -24.93 -6.38
N ALA A 3 30.76 -23.94 -5.50
CA ALA A 3 29.72 -23.77 -4.51
C ALA A 3 28.40 -23.34 -5.15
N GLU A 4 27.36 -24.13 -4.90
CA GLU A 4 25.97 -23.80 -5.14
C GLU A 4 25.56 -22.72 -4.12
N SER A 5 25.73 -21.45 -4.48
CA SER A 5 25.26 -20.31 -3.69
C SER A 5 23.76 -20.13 -3.92
N ALA A 6 23.01 -20.76 -3.03
CA ALA A 6 21.65 -20.47 -2.60
C ALA A 6 20.94 -19.34 -3.35
N ASP A 7 20.01 -19.77 -4.18
CA ASP A 7 18.76 -19.15 -4.61
C ASP A 7 18.39 -17.93 -3.75
N SER A 8 18.93 -16.77 -4.11
CA SER A 8 18.41 -15.50 -3.66
C SER A 8 17.02 -15.41 -4.27
N GLN A 9 16.00 -15.77 -3.50
CA GLN A 9 14.60 -15.50 -3.82
C GLN A 9 14.50 -13.99 -4.08
N LYS A 10 14.73 -13.61 -5.34
CA LYS A 10 14.33 -12.34 -5.90
C LYS A 10 12.83 -12.41 -5.90
N PHE A 11 12.21 -12.07 -4.76
CA PHE A 11 10.84 -11.61 -4.77
C PHE A 11 10.82 -10.50 -5.80
N PRO A 12 10.14 -10.70 -6.92
CA PRO A 12 10.21 -9.72 -7.97
C PRO A 12 9.64 -8.44 -7.37
N ASN A 13 10.47 -7.39 -7.36
CA ASN A 13 10.09 -6.03 -6.99
C ASN A 13 9.17 -5.48 -8.10
N ILE A 14 8.07 -6.18 -8.40
CA ILE A 14 7.19 -5.90 -9.54
C ILE A 14 6.55 -4.52 -9.36
N ILE A 15 6.27 -4.13 -8.12
CA ILE A 15 5.57 -2.87 -7.81
C ILE A 15 6.53 -1.67 -7.91
N ARG A 16 7.74 -1.77 -7.33
CA ARG A 16 8.72 -0.66 -7.36
C ARG A 16 9.15 -0.30 -8.78
N LEU A 17 9.38 -1.29 -9.65
CA LEU A 17 9.81 -1.01 -11.04
C LEU A 17 8.72 -0.35 -11.90
N GLN A 18 7.43 -0.58 -11.59
CA GLN A 18 6.33 0.03 -12.33
C GLN A 18 6.01 1.45 -11.87
N HIS A 19 6.20 1.78 -10.59
CA HIS A 19 5.97 3.14 -10.09
C HIS A 19 6.99 4.16 -10.62
N GLU A 20 8.23 3.74 -10.91
CA GLU A 20 9.27 4.64 -11.43
C GLU A 20 9.06 5.01 -12.92
N THR A 21 8.23 4.25 -13.66
CA THR A 21 8.04 4.47 -15.12
C THR A 21 6.58 4.66 -15.56
N THR A 22 5.60 4.22 -14.76
CA THR A 22 4.17 4.35 -15.06
C THR A 22 3.42 4.80 -13.80
N THR A 23 2.97 6.05 -13.79
CA THR A 23 2.10 6.65 -12.76
C THR A 23 0.65 6.19 -12.97
N GLU A 24 0.41 4.88 -13.00
CA GLU A 24 -0.93 4.32 -13.14
C GLU A 24 -1.60 4.23 -11.78
N LEU A 25 -2.80 4.80 -11.67
CA LEU A 25 -3.63 4.73 -10.46
C LEU A 25 -4.41 3.42 -10.47
N PHE A 26 -4.33 2.67 -9.36
CA PHE A 26 -4.96 1.36 -9.23
C PHE A 26 -6.46 1.46 -8.92
N ILE A 27 -6.89 2.50 -8.20
CA ILE A 27 -8.29 2.69 -7.83
C ILE A 27 -9.01 3.48 -8.92
N ARG A 28 -10.22 3.05 -9.29
CA ARG A 28 -11.05 3.79 -10.24
C ARG A 28 -11.39 5.17 -9.67
N LYS A 29 -11.04 6.22 -10.42
CA LYS A 29 -11.22 7.64 -10.04
C LYS A 29 -12.64 7.98 -9.57
N LEU A 30 -13.66 7.45 -10.25
CA LEU A 30 -15.07 7.72 -9.91
C LEU A 30 -15.44 7.16 -8.53
N SER A 31 -15.01 5.93 -8.22
CA SER A 31 -15.27 5.28 -6.93
C SER A 31 -14.53 6.00 -5.80
N PHE A 32 -13.27 6.38 -6.02
CA PHE A 32 -12.48 7.12 -5.03
C PHE A 32 -13.06 8.52 -4.77
N GLN A 33 -13.49 9.21 -5.82
CA GLN A 33 -14.16 10.51 -5.69
C GLN A 33 -15.47 10.40 -4.91
N GLY A 34 -16.26 9.33 -5.11
CA GLY A 34 -17.47 9.06 -4.34
C GLY A 34 -17.16 8.93 -2.85
N LEU A 35 -16.14 8.15 -2.50
CA LEU A 35 -15.69 7.95 -1.11
C LEU A 35 -15.24 9.27 -0.45
N ILE A 36 -14.47 10.10 -1.15
CA ILE A 36 -14.06 11.42 -0.61
C ILE A 36 -15.29 12.25 -0.28
N ARG A 37 -16.30 12.27 -1.16
CA ARG A 37 -17.51 13.08 -0.95
C ARG A 37 -18.36 12.54 0.20
N GLU A 38 -18.46 11.22 0.33
CA GLU A 38 -19.14 10.56 1.44
C GLU A 38 -18.50 10.97 2.79
N ILE A 39 -17.18 10.79 2.92
CA ILE A 39 -16.44 11.19 4.13
C ILE A 39 -16.56 12.69 4.39
N ALA A 40 -16.44 13.53 3.35
CA ALA A 40 -16.53 14.98 3.50
C ALA A 40 -17.92 15.45 3.95
N HIS A 41 -18.97 14.74 3.55
CA HIS A 41 -20.35 15.06 3.93
C HIS A 41 -20.56 14.96 5.44
N ASP A 42 -19.91 13.99 6.10
CA ASP A 42 -19.95 13.83 7.56
C ASP A 42 -19.32 15.02 8.31
N PHE A 43 -18.43 15.78 7.66
CA PHE A 43 -17.83 16.99 8.25
C PHE A 43 -18.60 18.26 7.88
N LYS A 44 -18.97 18.42 6.60
CA LYS A 44 -19.69 19.59 6.11
C LYS A 44 -20.36 19.29 4.76
N THR A 45 -21.66 19.57 4.68
CA THR A 45 -22.55 19.16 3.58
C THR A 45 -22.24 19.82 2.23
N ASP A 46 -21.67 21.03 2.20
CA ASP A 46 -21.51 21.84 0.98
C ASP A 46 -20.04 22.03 0.53
N LEU A 47 -19.17 21.06 0.84
CA LEU A 47 -17.77 21.11 0.42
C LEU A 47 -17.60 20.82 -1.08
N LYS A 48 -16.89 21.73 -1.77
CA LYS A 48 -16.47 21.56 -3.17
C LYS A 48 -14.98 21.24 -3.20
N PHE A 49 -14.62 20.22 -3.98
CA PHE A 49 -13.24 19.79 -4.16
C PHE A 49 -12.74 20.14 -5.55
N GLN A 50 -11.50 20.63 -5.62
CA GLN A 50 -10.79 20.76 -6.88
C GLN A 50 -10.39 19.37 -7.42
N LEU A 51 -10.40 19.22 -8.74
CA LEU A 51 -9.98 17.96 -9.39
C LEU A 51 -8.54 17.56 -9.04
N SER A 52 -7.63 18.53 -8.95
CA SER A 52 -6.23 18.29 -8.55
C SER A 52 -6.11 17.82 -7.09
N ALA A 53 -6.95 18.34 -6.18
CA ALA A 53 -6.96 17.91 -4.78
C ALA A 53 -7.43 16.46 -4.65
N ILE A 54 -8.45 16.06 -5.42
CA ILE A 54 -8.91 14.66 -5.47
C ILE A 54 -7.80 13.76 -6.01
N GLY A 55 -7.09 14.18 -7.07
CA GLY A 55 -5.97 13.43 -7.62
C GLY A 55 -4.82 13.24 -6.62
N ALA A 56 -4.42 14.31 -5.93
CA ALA A 56 -3.36 14.26 -4.93
C ALA A 56 -3.72 13.36 -3.74
N LEU A 57 -4.98 13.40 -3.28
CA LEU A 57 -5.48 12.51 -2.24
C LEU A 57 -5.41 11.04 -2.68
N GLN A 58 -5.75 10.77 -3.94
CA GLN A 58 -5.71 9.41 -4.47
C GLN A 58 -4.28 8.90 -4.55
N GLU A 59 -3.38 9.68 -5.14
CA GLU A 59 -1.97 9.34 -5.29
C GLU A 59 -1.30 9.08 -3.93
N THR A 60 -1.53 9.97 -2.96
CA THR A 60 -0.99 9.81 -1.59
C THR A 60 -1.55 8.57 -0.90
N SER A 61 -2.85 8.31 -1.05
CA SER A 61 -3.51 7.16 -0.42
C SER A 61 -3.00 5.84 -1.00
N GLU A 62 -2.86 5.75 -2.33
CA GLU A 62 -2.34 4.55 -2.99
C GLU A 62 -0.87 4.32 -2.64
N ALA A 63 -0.04 5.37 -2.66
CA ALA A 63 1.37 5.28 -2.24
C ALA A 63 1.51 4.80 -0.79
N TYR A 64 0.67 5.31 0.12
CA TYR A 64 0.65 4.87 1.51
C TYR A 64 0.27 3.39 1.64
N LEU A 65 -0.79 2.95 0.94
CA LEU A 65 -1.23 1.55 0.97
C LEU A 65 -0.16 0.60 0.42
N VAL A 66 0.50 0.97 -0.67
CA VAL A 66 1.62 0.19 -1.23
C VAL A 66 2.73 0.05 -0.19
N GLY A 67 3.18 1.15 0.42
CA GLY A 67 4.21 1.11 1.45
C GLY A 67 3.82 0.28 2.68
N LEU A 68 2.56 0.37 3.12
CA LEU A 68 2.06 -0.43 4.25
C LEU A 68 2.04 -1.93 3.92
N PHE A 69 1.68 -2.31 2.69
CA PHE A 69 1.70 -3.70 2.26
C PHE A 69 3.12 -4.24 2.09
N GLU A 70 4.07 -3.42 1.65
CA GLU A 70 5.49 -3.79 1.62
C GLU A 70 6.01 -4.13 3.03
N ASP A 71 5.75 -3.28 4.02
CA ASP A 71 6.17 -3.53 5.40
C ASP A 71 5.48 -4.75 6.00
N THR A 72 4.19 -4.91 5.73
CA THR A 72 3.44 -6.08 6.18
C THR A 72 3.99 -7.36 5.55
N ASN A 73 4.37 -7.31 4.28
CA ASN A 73 4.98 -8.41 3.58
C ASN A 73 6.35 -8.77 4.20
N LEU A 74 7.20 -7.78 4.51
CA LEU A 74 8.48 -7.98 5.20
C LEU A 74 8.29 -8.60 6.59
N ALA A 75 7.32 -8.12 7.37
CA ALA A 75 7.00 -8.69 8.67
C ALA A 75 6.53 -10.15 8.56
N ALA A 76 5.75 -10.48 7.52
CA ALA A 76 5.29 -11.84 7.27
C ALA A 76 6.42 -12.78 6.82
N VAL A 77 7.38 -12.29 6.03
CA VAL A 77 8.61 -13.03 5.67
C VAL A 77 9.46 -13.29 6.90
N HIS A 78 9.71 -12.28 7.74
CA HIS A 78 10.50 -12.41 8.96
C HIS A 78 9.93 -13.47 9.91
N ALA A 79 8.60 -13.55 10.00
CA ALA A 79 7.91 -14.55 10.82
C ALA A 79 7.97 -15.99 10.26
N LYS A 80 8.70 -16.24 9.16
CA LYS A 80 8.92 -17.57 8.52
C LYS A 80 7.65 -18.42 8.39
N ARG A 81 6.50 -17.83 8.08
CA ARG A 81 5.21 -18.52 8.24
C ARG A 81 4.87 -19.55 7.16
N THR A 82 5.40 -19.47 5.93
CA THR A 82 5.18 -20.51 4.88
C THR A 82 5.97 -20.19 3.59
N LYS A 83 6.08 -21.18 2.67
CA LYS A 83 6.60 -21.00 1.29
C LYS A 83 5.83 -19.94 0.46
N ARG A 84 4.56 -19.66 0.82
CA ARG A 84 3.77 -18.52 0.37
C ARG A 84 3.60 -17.53 1.53
N ILE A 85 3.73 -16.25 1.22
CA ILE A 85 3.52 -15.16 2.17
C ILE A 85 2.05 -14.74 2.06
N THR A 86 1.28 -14.98 3.11
CA THR A 86 -0.12 -14.54 3.21
C THR A 86 -0.19 -13.35 4.14
N ILE A 87 -0.62 -12.20 3.62
CA ILE A 87 -0.86 -10.99 4.43
C ILE A 87 -2.10 -11.22 5.31
N GLN A 88 -1.95 -11.05 6.61
CA GLN A 88 -3.01 -11.22 7.60
C GLN A 88 -3.26 -9.89 8.34
N PRO A 89 -4.48 -9.65 8.87
CA PRO A 89 -4.78 -8.43 9.63
C PRO A 89 -3.82 -8.18 10.81
N LYS A 90 -3.36 -9.25 11.47
CA LYS A 90 -2.35 -9.18 12.55
C LYS A 90 -1.00 -8.63 12.07
N GLY A 91 -0.61 -8.94 10.83
CA GLY A 91 0.62 -8.40 10.22
C GLY A 91 0.49 -6.91 9.93
N ILE A 92 -0.67 -6.47 9.44
CA ILE A 92 -0.94 -5.05 9.19
C ILE A 92 -0.91 -4.26 10.51
N GLN A 93 -1.57 -4.77 11.56
CA GLN A 93 -1.54 -4.14 12.89
C GLN A 93 -0.12 -4.03 13.44
N LEU A 94 0.70 -5.07 13.26
CA LEU A 94 2.10 -5.03 13.65
C LEU A 94 2.88 -3.97 12.87
N ALA A 95 2.71 -3.90 11.54
CA ALA A 95 3.35 -2.90 10.69
C ALA A 95 2.96 -1.46 11.11
N LEU A 96 1.68 -1.21 11.34
CA LEU A 96 1.19 0.09 11.84
C LEU A 96 1.77 0.47 13.20
N ARG A 97 1.90 -0.51 14.11
CA ARG A 97 2.49 -0.30 15.43
C ARG A 97 3.99 -0.01 15.35
N LEU A 98 4.71 -0.69 14.46
CA LEU A 98 6.14 -0.44 14.21
C LEU A 98 6.40 0.92 13.56
N ARG A 99 5.47 1.39 12.70
CA ARG A 99 5.49 2.74 12.13
C ARG A 99 5.16 3.84 13.14
N GLY A 100 4.56 3.50 14.29
CA GLY A 100 4.11 4.47 15.28
C GLY A 100 2.81 5.20 14.91
N GLU A 101 2.13 4.80 13.83
CA GLU A 101 0.90 5.42 13.33
C GLU A 101 -0.35 4.94 14.08
N ARG A 102 -0.23 3.84 14.84
CA ARG A 102 -1.29 3.29 15.69
C ARG A 102 -0.71 2.95 17.05
N SER A 103 -0.95 3.83 18.03
CA SER A 103 -0.63 3.62 19.45
C SER A 103 -1.75 2.84 20.15
#